data_AF-A0A2E7HFD8-F1
#
_entry.id   AF-A0A2E7HFD8-F1
#
_cell.length_a   1.000
_cell.length_b   1.000
_cell.length_c   1.000
_cell.angle_alpha   90.00
_cell.angle_beta   90.00
_cell.angle_gamma   90.00
#
_symmetry.space_group_name_H-M   'P 1'
#
loop_
_entity.id
_entity.type
_entity.pdbx_description
1 polymer ?
#
loop_
_entity_poly.entity_id
_entity_poly.type
_entity_poly.pdbx_seq_one_letter_code
_entity_poly.pdbx_strand_id
1 'polypeptide(L)'
;MYRKGLLRGENVTRRNEVLQRLRVLIESDRYPAGKRLPPERELAADMAVSRGALRRALAILEGEGLVWRHVGKGTFVGRRPDAADEFLFAGSSLQSAESVLEVRSILEPAVARIAAERASSTDLTRMKSHLQAAKSVSDTEAFNHCCDMIHRSLARATHNSILLRLYDALSPIRSLAHAVGEDVELSPAEMDMYWREHADIVDAVIVKDAAAAETAMRRHIGQVWTDTSSTTDLGPGDQTGVTVPSLSALESVLFRPVLLELADRFGETAFLATLKGHEVEIMDAAMPRTGMQTSIYPGLGPRPVDRCAAAKAIVAFLPPDLRHAVVRSTTDEDCDRAALERELDEVREERFARADETLGTGTYSLAVPVGLNGGTVRFSIGLIGTKARMGAVGNIVYVNGITQAIEATIGRLDDVLTALKPYLVASEDTASALQAS
;
A
#
# COMPACT_ATOMS: atom_id res chain seq x y z
N MET A 1 -31.61 -23.64 52.45
CA MET A 1 -31.99 -22.94 51.19
C MET A 1 -30.94 -21.89 50.77
N TYR A 2 -29.63 -22.18 50.82
CA TYR A 2 -28.55 -21.18 50.63
C TYR A 2 -27.43 -21.66 49.68
N ARG A 3 -27.77 -22.29 48.54
CA ARG A 3 -26.75 -22.79 47.58
C ARG A 3 -26.86 -22.23 46.16
N LYS A 4 -27.88 -21.41 45.87
CA LYS A 4 -28.18 -20.92 44.51
C LYS A 4 -27.58 -19.54 44.18
N GLY A 5 -27.13 -18.77 45.19
CA GLY A 5 -26.51 -17.45 45.01
C GLY A 5 -25.00 -17.48 44.72
N LEU A 6 -24.25 -18.36 45.40
CA LEU A 6 -22.79 -18.42 45.30
C LEU A 6 -22.30 -18.91 43.92
N LEU A 7 -23.01 -19.88 43.32
CA LEU A 7 -22.71 -20.43 41.99
C LEU A 7 -22.95 -19.44 40.84
N ARG A 8 -23.70 -18.36 41.06
CA ARG A 8 -23.95 -17.31 40.06
C ARG A 8 -22.85 -16.25 40.08
N GLY A 9 -22.29 -15.95 41.25
CA GLY A 9 -21.13 -15.07 41.43
C GLY A 9 -19.86 -15.68 40.84
N GLU A 10 -19.50 -16.91 41.23
CA GLU A 10 -18.30 -17.61 40.71
C GLU A 10 -18.32 -17.77 39.18
N ASN A 11 -19.51 -17.93 38.58
CA ASN A 11 -19.67 -18.06 37.13
C ASN A 11 -19.46 -16.75 36.36
N VAL A 12 -19.75 -15.61 36.99
CA VAL A 12 -19.53 -14.27 36.44
C VAL A 12 -18.06 -13.88 36.61
N THR A 13 -17.47 -14.17 37.77
CA THR A 13 -16.04 -13.95 38.02
C THR A 13 -15.18 -14.78 37.08
N ARG A 14 -15.44 -16.10 36.95
CA ARG A 14 -14.72 -16.96 35.98
C ARG A 14 -14.96 -16.54 34.52
N ARG A 15 -16.15 -16.02 34.17
CA ARG A 15 -16.40 -15.50 32.82
C ARG A 15 -15.57 -14.26 32.52
N ASN A 16 -15.50 -13.33 33.47
CA ASN A 16 -14.65 -12.15 33.36
C ASN A 16 -13.16 -12.51 33.34
N GLU A 17 -12.73 -13.53 34.09
CA GLU A 17 -11.35 -14.02 34.08
C GLU A 17 -10.93 -14.59 32.71
N VAL A 18 -11.78 -15.40 32.05
CA VAL A 18 -11.46 -15.93 30.72
C VAL A 18 -11.38 -14.80 29.68
N LEU A 19 -12.33 -13.87 29.73
CA LEU A 19 -12.33 -12.70 28.84
C LEU A 19 -11.07 -11.84 29.04
N GLN A 20 -10.70 -11.54 30.28
CA GLN A 20 -9.52 -10.73 30.59
C GLN A 20 -8.22 -11.44 30.23
N ARG A 21 -8.09 -12.74 30.52
CA ARG A 21 -6.91 -13.51 30.10
C ARG A 21 -6.77 -13.57 28.59
N LEU A 22 -7.88 -13.70 27.87
CA LEU A 22 -7.86 -13.69 26.41
C LEU A 22 -7.54 -12.30 25.85
N ARG A 23 -8.06 -11.23 26.47
CA ARG A 23 -7.74 -9.86 26.10
C ARG A 23 -6.26 -9.54 26.29
N VAL A 24 -5.69 -9.88 27.45
CA VAL A 24 -4.25 -9.75 27.70
C VAL A 24 -3.44 -10.54 26.67
N LEU A 25 -3.85 -11.76 26.33
CA LEU A 25 -3.17 -12.60 25.33
C LEU A 25 -3.17 -11.98 23.91
N ILE A 26 -4.26 -11.29 23.56
CA ILE A 26 -4.42 -10.59 22.28
C ILE A 26 -3.64 -9.29 22.27
N GLU A 27 -3.61 -8.56 23.39
CA GLU A 27 -2.88 -7.30 23.54
C GLU A 27 -1.37 -7.51 23.77
N SER A 28 -0.93 -8.71 24.16
CA SER A 28 0.48 -9.00 24.51
C SER A 28 1.43 -9.24 23.33
N ASP A 29 1.11 -8.75 22.12
CA ASP A 29 1.85 -8.94 20.85
C ASP A 29 2.18 -10.40 20.43
N ARG A 30 1.85 -11.40 21.26
CA ARG A 30 1.99 -12.84 20.98
C ARG A 30 1.23 -13.26 19.72
N TYR A 31 0.15 -12.57 19.42
CA TYR A 31 -0.61 -12.68 18.18
C TYR A 31 -0.82 -11.27 17.60
N PRO A 32 0.04 -10.81 16.68
CA PRO A 32 -0.10 -9.52 16.02
C PRO A 32 -1.46 -9.38 15.31
N ALA A 33 -1.89 -8.14 15.08
CA ALA A 33 -3.06 -7.85 14.26
C ALA A 33 -2.96 -8.56 12.89
N GLY A 34 -4.03 -9.21 12.47
CA GLY A 34 -4.08 -10.03 11.25
C GLY A 34 -3.60 -11.48 11.43
N LYS A 35 -2.89 -11.83 12.52
CA LYS A 35 -2.45 -13.21 12.76
C LYS A 35 -3.62 -14.09 13.20
N ARG A 36 -3.60 -15.34 12.73
CA ARG A 36 -4.57 -16.37 13.09
C ARG A 36 -4.31 -16.87 14.52
N LEU A 37 -5.35 -16.89 15.34
CA LEU A 37 -5.34 -17.59 16.63
C LEU A 37 -5.34 -19.11 16.42
N PRO A 38 -4.75 -19.89 17.35
CA PRO A 38 -4.83 -21.34 17.30
C PRO A 38 -6.28 -21.83 17.20
N PRO A 39 -6.52 -23.02 16.62
CA PRO A 39 -7.85 -23.64 16.61
C PRO A 39 -8.48 -23.62 18.00
N GLU A 40 -9.79 -23.36 18.09
CA GLU A 40 -10.50 -23.20 19.37
C GLU A 40 -10.29 -24.39 20.33
N ARG A 41 -10.01 -25.58 19.81
CA ARG A 41 -9.72 -26.77 20.60
C ARG A 41 -8.37 -26.66 21.33
N GLU A 42 -7.35 -26.20 20.61
CA GLU A 42 -5.98 -26.02 21.13
C GLU A 42 -5.93 -24.81 22.05
N LEU A 43 -6.49 -23.67 21.62
CA LEU A 43 -6.54 -22.46 22.45
C LEU A 43 -7.30 -22.67 23.76
N ALA A 44 -8.37 -23.48 23.77
CA ALA A 44 -9.09 -23.82 24.99
C ALA A 44 -8.24 -24.70 25.93
N ALA A 45 -7.44 -25.62 25.37
CA ALA A 45 -6.54 -26.46 26.14
C ALA A 45 -5.40 -25.63 26.75
N ASP A 46 -4.75 -24.77 25.96
CA ASP A 46 -3.66 -23.89 26.40
C ASP A 46 -4.09 -22.94 27.53
N MET A 47 -5.32 -22.45 27.45
CA MET A 47 -5.87 -21.56 28.48
C MET A 47 -6.46 -22.31 29.69
N ALA A 48 -6.54 -23.64 29.62
CA ALA A 48 -7.20 -24.51 30.60
C ALA A 48 -8.68 -24.12 30.84
N VAL A 49 -9.43 -23.83 29.78
CA VAL A 49 -10.84 -23.41 29.84
C VAL A 49 -11.74 -24.31 28.99
N SER A 50 -13.04 -24.35 29.30
CA SER A 50 -14.00 -25.04 28.43
C SER A 50 -14.16 -24.32 27.09
N ARG A 51 -14.32 -25.07 25.99
CA ARG A 51 -14.60 -24.53 24.65
C ARG A 51 -15.79 -23.58 24.61
N GLY A 52 -16.83 -23.87 25.40
CA GLY A 52 -18.01 -23.02 25.50
C GLY A 52 -17.73 -21.67 26.19
N ALA A 53 -16.81 -21.63 27.14
CA ALA A 53 -16.37 -20.38 27.76
C ALA A 53 -15.49 -19.56 26.81
N LEU A 54 -14.56 -20.22 26.10
CA LEU A 54 -13.72 -19.58 25.08
C LEU A 54 -14.55 -18.94 23.98
N ARG A 55 -15.54 -19.65 23.41
CA ARG A 55 -16.42 -19.12 22.36
C ARG A 55 -17.16 -17.86 22.77
N ARG A 56 -17.66 -17.81 24.00
CA ARG A 56 -18.35 -16.63 24.53
C ARG A 56 -17.40 -15.45 24.69
N ALA A 57 -16.19 -15.68 25.21
CA ALA A 57 -15.18 -14.63 25.32
C ALA A 57 -14.78 -14.10 23.93
N LEU A 58 -14.52 -14.99 22.96
CA LEU A 58 -14.24 -14.61 21.57
C LEU A 58 -15.40 -13.85 20.91
N ALA A 59 -16.66 -14.17 21.23
CA ALA A 59 -17.80 -13.44 20.67
C ALA A 59 -17.92 -12.01 21.22
N ILE A 60 -17.57 -11.80 22.49
CA ILE A 60 -17.50 -10.46 23.09
C ILE A 60 -16.37 -9.66 22.44
N LEU A 61 -15.17 -10.26 22.35
CA LEU A 61 -14.01 -9.61 21.73
C LEU A 61 -14.22 -9.33 20.23
N GLU A 62 -14.99 -10.17 19.54
CA GLU A 62 -15.40 -9.92 18.15
C GLU A 62 -16.34 -8.72 18.04
N GLY A 63 -17.31 -8.60 18.94
CA GLY A 63 -18.17 -7.41 19.05
C GLY A 63 -17.41 -6.13 19.42
N GLU A 64 -16.26 -6.27 20.10
CA GLU A 64 -15.35 -5.18 20.43
C GLU A 64 -14.31 -4.88 19.33
N GLY A 65 -14.29 -5.66 18.24
CA GLY A 65 -13.36 -5.48 17.12
C GLY A 65 -11.91 -5.89 17.43
N LEU A 66 -11.68 -6.67 18.50
CA LEU A 66 -10.37 -7.18 18.88
C LEU A 66 -10.02 -8.51 18.22
N VAL A 67 -11.01 -9.22 17.69
CA VAL A 67 -10.84 -10.41 16.86
C VAL A 67 -11.91 -10.45 15.76
N TRP A 68 -11.70 -11.24 14.73
CA TRP A 68 -12.72 -11.53 13.72
C TRP A 68 -12.67 -12.97 13.25
N ARG A 69 -13.80 -13.49 12.75
CA ARG A 69 -13.92 -14.87 12.27
C ARG A 69 -14.14 -14.94 10.78
N HIS A 70 -13.44 -15.88 10.14
CA HIS A 70 -13.67 -16.28 8.75
C HIS A 70 -14.15 -17.73 8.71
N VAL A 71 -15.29 -17.96 8.04
CA VAL A 71 -15.83 -19.31 7.84
C VAL A 71 -14.79 -20.16 7.11
N GLY A 72 -14.42 -21.31 7.69
CA GLY A 72 -13.43 -22.23 7.12
C GLY A 72 -11.95 -21.84 7.29
N LYS A 73 -11.62 -20.59 7.67
CA LYS A 73 -10.21 -20.13 7.80
C LYS A 73 -9.78 -19.83 9.24
N GLY A 74 -10.70 -19.64 10.18
CA GLY A 74 -10.37 -19.53 11.61
C GLY A 74 -10.72 -18.17 12.23
N THR A 75 -10.11 -17.88 13.39
CA THR A 75 -10.26 -16.61 14.13
C THR A 75 -8.94 -15.85 14.08
N PHE A 76 -8.99 -14.55 13.87
CA PHE A 76 -7.83 -13.69 13.65
C PHE A 76 -7.87 -12.51 14.62
N VAL A 77 -6.70 -12.00 14.98
CA VAL A 77 -6.57 -10.84 15.89
C VAL A 77 -6.81 -9.53 15.13
N GLY A 78 -7.46 -8.58 15.79
CA GLY A 78 -7.82 -7.27 15.26
C GLY A 78 -9.23 -7.22 14.67
N ARG A 79 -9.55 -6.08 14.06
CA ARG A 79 -10.82 -5.90 13.35
C ARG A 79 -10.81 -6.74 12.07
N ARG A 80 -11.99 -7.17 11.63
CA ARG A 80 -12.16 -7.76 10.30
C ARG A 80 -11.55 -6.81 9.26
N PRO A 81 -10.64 -7.28 8.39
CA PRO A 81 -10.14 -6.51 7.27
C PRO A 81 -11.35 -5.91 6.54
N ASP A 82 -11.42 -4.58 6.45
CA ASP A 82 -12.35 -3.97 5.50
C ASP A 82 -11.83 -4.34 4.09
N ALA A 83 -12.64 -4.23 3.03
CA ALA A 83 -12.18 -4.57 1.67
C ALA A 83 -10.87 -3.85 1.27
N ALA A 84 -10.58 -2.71 1.91
CA ALA A 84 -9.33 -1.95 1.85
C ALA A 84 -8.08 -2.68 2.38
N ASP A 85 -8.22 -3.48 3.44
CA ASP A 85 -7.13 -4.27 4.02
C ASP A 85 -6.92 -5.54 3.19
N GLU A 86 -7.99 -6.14 2.66
CA GLU A 86 -7.94 -7.24 1.71
C GLU A 86 -7.34 -6.82 0.36
N PHE A 87 -7.49 -5.54 -0.03
CA PHE A 87 -6.92 -4.92 -1.23
C PHE A 87 -5.39 -4.76 -1.17
N LEU A 88 -4.83 -4.40 0.00
CA LEU A 88 -3.38 -4.36 0.21
C LEU A 88 -2.80 -5.77 0.47
N PHE A 89 -3.55 -6.65 1.14
CA PHE A 89 -3.18 -8.06 1.36
C PHE A 89 -3.29 -8.95 0.10
N ALA A 90 -4.24 -8.71 -0.81
CA ALA A 90 -4.41 -9.54 -2.01
C ALA A 90 -3.28 -9.33 -3.04
N GLY A 91 -2.51 -8.25 -2.91
CA GLY A 91 -1.25 -8.03 -3.61
C GLY A 91 -0.01 -8.53 -2.87
N SER A 92 -0.13 -8.86 -1.57
CA SER A 92 1.01 -9.05 -0.65
C SER A 92 1.84 -10.30 -0.91
N SER A 93 1.27 -11.33 -1.55
CA SER A 93 1.97 -12.57 -1.86
C SER A 93 2.86 -12.49 -3.12
N LEU A 94 2.91 -11.34 -3.80
CA LEU A 94 3.55 -11.18 -5.11
C LEU A 94 4.27 -9.83 -5.31
N GLN A 95 4.48 -9.03 -4.26
CA GLN A 95 5.30 -7.81 -4.39
C GLN A 95 6.79 -8.19 -4.32
N SER A 96 7.63 -7.62 -5.18
CA SER A 96 9.08 -7.77 -5.05
C SER A 96 9.56 -7.09 -3.76
N ALA A 97 10.62 -7.61 -3.15
CA ALA A 97 11.25 -6.98 -1.99
C ALA A 97 11.65 -5.52 -2.29
N GLU A 98 12.02 -5.24 -3.54
CA GLU A 98 12.37 -3.91 -4.04
C GLU A 98 11.20 -2.92 -3.96
N SER A 99 10.01 -3.26 -4.46
CA SER A 99 8.84 -2.35 -4.39
C SER A 99 8.42 -2.05 -2.95
N VAL A 100 8.64 -3.02 -2.05
CA VAL A 100 8.34 -2.84 -0.62
C VAL A 100 9.34 -1.89 0.00
N LEU A 101 10.63 -2.10 -0.27
CA LEU A 101 11.69 -1.19 0.19
C LEU A 101 11.50 0.21 -0.39
N GLU A 102 11.00 0.34 -1.62
CA GLU A 102 10.71 1.62 -2.27
C GLU A 102 9.68 2.40 -1.47
N VAL A 103 8.55 1.78 -1.17
CA VAL A 103 7.51 2.39 -0.31
C VAL A 103 8.05 2.74 1.07
N ARG A 104 8.84 1.85 1.69
CA ARG A 104 9.43 2.09 3.02
C ARG A 104 10.37 3.29 3.00
N SER A 105 11.16 3.47 1.94
CA SER A 105 12.08 4.60 1.79
C SER A 105 11.37 5.96 1.65
N ILE A 106 10.13 5.95 1.16
CA ILE A 106 9.26 7.13 1.08
C ILE A 106 8.57 7.38 2.43
N LEU A 107 7.91 6.35 2.98
CA LEU A 107 7.00 6.51 4.12
C LEU A 107 7.70 6.55 5.47
N GLU A 108 8.62 5.62 5.73
CA GLU A 108 9.18 5.43 7.08
C GLU A 108 9.96 6.65 7.58
N PRO A 109 10.75 7.38 6.76
CA PRO A 109 11.38 8.63 7.18
C PRO A 109 10.40 9.72 7.61
N ALA A 110 9.35 9.95 6.82
CA ALA A 110 8.32 10.92 7.15
C ALA A 110 7.57 10.51 8.43
N VAL A 111 7.29 9.21 8.59
CA VAL A 111 6.69 8.65 9.81
C VAL A 111 7.59 8.90 11.03
N ALA A 112 8.90 8.64 10.94
CA ALA A 112 9.85 8.86 12.03
C ALA A 112 9.91 10.34 12.44
N ARG A 113 9.91 11.25 11.46
CA ARG A 113 9.83 12.68 11.70
C ARG A 113 8.57 13.09 12.47
N ILE A 114 7.40 12.68 11.98
CA ILE A 114 6.10 13.01 12.60
C ILE A 114 6.02 12.38 14.00
N ALA A 115 6.56 11.18 14.18
CA ALA A 115 6.65 10.52 15.48
C ALA A 115 7.49 11.33 16.47
N ALA A 116 8.64 11.88 16.06
CA ALA A 116 9.46 12.75 16.93
C ALA A 116 8.70 14.01 17.38
N GLU A 117 7.87 14.58 16.50
CA GLU A 117 7.05 15.76 16.83
C GLU A 117 5.92 15.42 17.83
N ARG A 118 5.31 14.23 17.70
CA ARG A 118 4.02 13.90 18.33
C ARG A 118 4.06 12.85 19.43
N ALA A 119 5.15 12.08 19.56
CA ALA A 119 5.22 10.95 20.48
C ALA A 119 4.85 11.34 21.91
N SER A 120 3.96 10.53 22.51
CA SER A 120 3.62 10.61 23.93
C SER A 120 4.64 9.84 24.78
N SER A 121 4.65 10.06 26.09
CA SER A 121 5.49 9.27 27.01
C SER A 121 5.21 7.77 26.91
N THR A 122 3.95 7.37 26.72
CA THR A 122 3.56 5.97 26.50
C THR A 122 4.15 5.40 25.21
N ASP A 123 4.22 6.19 24.14
CA ASP A 123 4.82 5.76 22.88
C ASP A 123 6.33 5.58 23.02
N LEU A 124 7.01 6.51 23.70
CA LEU A 124 8.44 6.41 23.99
C LEU A 124 8.77 5.17 24.84
N THR A 125 7.95 4.86 25.86
CA THR A 125 8.11 3.64 26.65
C THR A 125 7.96 2.39 25.78
N ARG A 126 7.01 2.39 24.85
CA ARG A 126 6.79 1.28 23.92
C ARG A 126 8.00 1.07 23.00
N MET A 127 8.52 2.14 22.38
CA MET A 127 9.71 2.09 21.53
C MET A 127 10.92 1.52 22.27
N LYS A 128 11.18 2.02 23.49
CA LYS A 128 12.27 1.52 24.35
C LYS A 128 12.12 0.05 24.68
N SER A 129 10.90 -0.41 24.96
CA SER A 129 10.63 -1.81 25.24
C SER A 129 10.97 -2.71 24.04
N HIS A 130 10.61 -2.30 22.82
CA HIS A 130 10.92 -3.08 21.61
C HIS A 130 12.41 -3.08 21.28
N LEU A 131 13.13 -1.98 21.52
CA LEU A 131 14.60 -1.93 21.41
C LEU A 131 15.30 -2.87 22.39
N GLN A 132 14.81 -2.92 23.64
CA GLN A 132 15.34 -3.84 24.64
C GLN A 132 15.07 -5.30 24.26
N ALA A 133 13.86 -5.61 23.77
CA ALA A 133 13.53 -6.93 23.28
C ALA A 133 14.44 -7.34 22.11
N ALA A 134 14.65 -6.46 21.12
CA ALA A 134 15.55 -6.68 19.99
C ALA A 134 17.00 -6.97 20.43
N LYS A 135 17.49 -6.35 21.51
CA LYS A 135 18.85 -6.60 22.03
C LYS A 135 19.00 -7.96 22.72
N SER A 136 17.89 -8.52 23.20
CA SER A 136 17.87 -9.74 24.02
C SER A 136 17.73 -11.03 23.22
N VAL A 137 17.39 -10.94 21.94
CA VAL A 137 17.20 -12.08 21.04
C VAL A 137 18.46 -12.33 20.23
N SER A 138 18.70 -13.59 19.87
CA SER A 138 19.84 -14.03 19.07
C SER A 138 19.41 -14.77 17.79
N ASP A 139 18.11 -14.96 17.61
CA ASP A 139 17.50 -15.56 16.42
C ASP A 139 17.06 -14.44 15.47
N THR A 140 17.35 -14.63 14.18
CA THR A 140 17.04 -13.67 13.11
C THR A 140 15.55 -13.40 12.98
N GLU A 141 14.70 -14.43 13.13
CA GLU A 141 13.25 -14.25 13.00
C GLU A 141 12.71 -13.37 14.14
N ALA A 142 13.08 -13.68 15.38
CA ALA A 142 12.70 -12.89 16.55
C ALA A 142 13.30 -11.47 16.51
N PHE A 143 14.53 -11.31 16.02
CA PHE A 143 15.15 -10.00 15.84
C PHE A 143 14.38 -9.15 14.85
N ASN A 144 14.10 -9.69 13.66
CA ASN A 144 13.33 -9.02 12.62
C ASN A 144 11.92 -8.68 13.10
N HIS A 145 11.29 -9.55 13.88
CA HIS A 145 10.01 -9.26 14.52
C HIS A 145 10.09 -8.09 15.51
N CYS A 146 11.14 -8.03 16.33
CA CYS A 146 11.32 -6.90 17.25
C CYS A 146 11.56 -5.59 16.49
N CYS A 147 12.39 -5.61 15.44
CA CYS A 147 12.55 -4.49 14.52
C CYS A 147 11.20 -4.07 13.92
N ASP A 148 10.36 -5.05 13.55
CA ASP A 148 9.05 -4.78 12.98
C ASP A 148 8.17 -3.95 13.92
N MET A 149 8.17 -4.34 15.19
CA MET A 149 7.45 -3.64 16.25
C MET A 149 7.99 -2.24 16.55
N ILE A 150 9.30 -2.00 16.40
CA ILE A 150 9.87 -0.64 16.54
C ILE A 150 9.27 0.29 15.49
N HIS A 151 9.32 -0.12 14.22
CA HIS A 151 8.78 0.66 13.11
C HIS A 151 7.26 0.87 13.24
N ARG A 152 6.51 -0.15 13.65
CA ARG A 152 5.07 -0.04 13.95
C ARG A 152 4.80 0.97 15.07
N SER A 153 5.65 1.00 16.09
CA SER A 153 5.53 1.94 17.20
C SER A 153 5.78 3.39 16.78
N LEU A 154 6.67 3.64 15.80
CA LEU A 154 6.83 4.95 15.16
C LEU A 154 5.57 5.35 14.40
N ALA A 155 5.01 4.47 13.57
CA ALA A 155 3.77 4.72 12.84
C ALA A 155 2.62 5.06 13.79
N ARG A 156 2.51 4.36 14.92
CA ARG A 156 1.53 4.65 15.97
C ARG A 156 1.77 6.01 16.63
N ALA A 157 3.02 6.36 16.90
CA ALA A 157 3.41 7.61 17.54
C ALA A 157 3.19 8.86 16.66
N THR A 158 2.84 8.68 15.37
CA THR A 158 2.35 9.78 14.54
C THR A 158 0.96 10.28 14.96
N HIS A 159 0.22 9.47 15.72
CA HIS A 159 -1.19 9.67 16.10
C HIS A 159 -2.09 9.88 14.87
N ASN A 160 -1.63 9.41 13.70
CA ASN A 160 -2.38 9.41 12.46
C ASN A 160 -2.80 7.97 12.14
N SER A 161 -4.10 7.71 12.31
CA SER A 161 -4.67 6.38 12.09
C SER A 161 -4.55 5.88 10.64
N ILE A 162 -4.35 6.77 9.66
CA ILE A 162 -4.14 6.40 8.25
C ILE A 162 -2.70 5.93 8.04
N LEU A 163 -1.71 6.65 8.58
CA LEU A 163 -0.30 6.23 8.51
C LEU A 163 -0.07 4.89 9.20
N LEU A 164 -0.71 4.67 10.36
CA LEU A 164 -0.66 3.38 11.04
C LEU A 164 -1.29 2.26 10.21
N ARG A 165 -2.42 2.52 9.54
CA ARG A 165 -3.07 1.51 8.67
C ARG A 165 -2.24 1.18 7.44
N LEU A 166 -1.69 2.19 6.78
CA LEU A 166 -0.80 2.01 5.63
C LEU A 166 0.42 1.18 6.02
N TYR A 167 1.01 1.49 7.18
CA TYR A 167 2.09 0.72 7.75
C TYR A 167 1.68 -0.74 8.05
N ASP A 168 0.53 -0.95 8.69
CA ASP A 168 0.01 -2.27 9.03
C ASP A 168 -0.23 -3.14 7.79
N ALA A 169 -0.52 -2.51 6.65
CA ALA A 169 -0.68 -3.20 5.38
C ALA A 169 0.66 -3.62 4.74
N LEU A 170 1.75 -2.90 5.05
CA LEU A 170 3.11 -3.22 4.58
C LEU A 170 3.82 -4.25 5.45
N SER A 171 3.51 -4.31 6.75
CA SER A 171 4.14 -5.22 7.73
C SER A 171 4.12 -6.71 7.30
N PRO A 172 3.01 -7.30 6.82
CA PRO A 172 2.98 -8.68 6.32
C PRO A 172 3.92 -8.91 5.13
N ILE A 173 4.09 -7.89 4.29
CA ILE A 173 4.97 -7.97 3.12
C ILE A 173 6.44 -7.88 3.56
N ARG A 174 6.75 -7.07 4.58
CA ARG A 174 8.11 -7.06 5.16
C ARG A 174 8.47 -8.43 5.73
N SER A 175 7.57 -9.05 6.50
CA SER A 175 7.80 -10.42 6.99
C SER A 175 7.96 -11.42 5.85
N LEU A 176 7.25 -11.26 4.73
CA LEU A 176 7.38 -12.10 3.56
C LEU A 176 8.68 -11.85 2.78
N ALA A 177 9.13 -10.60 2.61
CA ALA A 177 10.40 -10.28 1.95
C ALA A 177 11.59 -10.88 2.72
N HIS A 178 11.55 -10.84 4.05
CA HIS A 178 12.52 -11.55 4.90
C HIS A 178 12.39 -13.09 4.82
N ALA A 179 11.20 -13.62 4.50
CA ALA A 179 10.97 -15.07 4.39
C ALA A 179 11.20 -15.64 2.98
N VAL A 180 11.12 -14.80 1.93
CA VAL A 180 11.28 -15.18 0.52
C VAL A 180 12.73 -14.96 0.05
N GLY A 181 13.48 -14.04 0.68
CA GLY A 181 14.93 -14.04 0.62
C GLY A 181 15.47 -15.20 1.46
N GLU A 182 15.65 -16.36 0.82
CA GLU A 182 16.28 -17.60 1.32
C GLU A 182 16.99 -17.47 2.68
N ASP A 183 16.47 -18.07 3.77
CA ASP A 183 17.17 -18.40 5.02
C ASP A 183 18.42 -17.54 5.38
N VAL A 184 18.36 -16.21 5.23
CA VAL A 184 19.52 -15.35 5.47
C VAL A 184 19.60 -15.13 6.98
N GLU A 185 20.36 -15.98 7.64
CA GLU A 185 20.72 -15.76 9.04
C GLU A 185 21.60 -14.52 9.15
N LEU A 186 21.13 -13.51 9.89
CA LEU A 186 21.94 -12.36 10.24
C LEU A 186 23.05 -12.80 11.20
N SER A 187 24.28 -12.41 10.91
CA SER A 187 25.37 -12.53 11.88
C SER A 187 25.10 -11.65 13.11
N PRO A 188 25.69 -11.98 14.27
CA PRO A 188 25.61 -11.13 15.45
C PRO A 188 26.09 -9.69 15.22
N ALA A 189 27.03 -9.49 14.29
CA ALA A 189 27.52 -8.17 13.92
C ALA A 189 26.47 -7.36 13.14
N GLU A 190 25.75 -8.00 12.20
CA GLU A 190 24.65 -7.37 11.45
C GLU A 190 23.46 -7.05 12.35
N MET A 191 23.07 -7.97 13.24
CA MET A 191 22.02 -7.70 14.24
C MET A 191 22.39 -6.50 15.13
N ASP A 192 23.63 -6.44 15.60
CA ASP A 192 24.11 -5.34 16.42
C ASP A 192 24.21 -4.02 15.65
N MET A 193 24.58 -4.05 14.36
CA MET A 193 24.52 -2.92 13.45
C MET A 193 23.09 -2.39 13.33
N TYR A 194 22.15 -3.21 12.86
CA TYR A 194 20.75 -2.82 12.71
C TYR A 194 20.13 -2.34 14.01
N TRP A 195 20.47 -2.98 15.14
CA TRP A 195 20.02 -2.54 16.45
C TRP A 195 20.48 -1.10 16.76
N ARG A 196 21.75 -0.75 16.47
CA ARG A 196 22.24 0.62 16.66
C ARG A 196 21.48 1.62 15.79
N GLU A 197 21.18 1.28 14.54
CA GLU A 197 20.42 2.17 13.66
C GLU A 197 19.01 2.45 14.21
N HIS A 198 18.32 1.42 14.70
CA HIS A 198 17.03 1.58 15.35
C HIS A 198 17.14 2.40 16.65
N ALA A 199 18.23 2.23 17.42
CA ALA A 199 18.49 3.01 18.63
C ALA A 199 18.65 4.50 18.29
N ASP A 200 19.43 4.84 17.26
CA ASP A 200 19.62 6.22 16.80
C ASP A 200 18.29 6.90 16.42
N ILE A 201 17.41 6.15 15.74
CA ILE A 201 16.06 6.64 15.37
C ILE A 201 15.24 6.94 16.61
N VAL A 202 15.17 6.00 17.56
CA VAL A 202 14.37 6.16 18.78
C VAL A 202 14.95 7.25 19.68
N ASP A 203 16.27 7.38 19.77
CA ASP A 203 16.92 8.44 20.54
C ASP A 203 16.58 9.83 19.96
N ALA A 204 16.59 9.97 18.64
CA ALA A 204 16.14 11.20 17.97
C ALA A 204 14.67 11.52 18.28
N VAL A 205 13.79 10.51 18.30
CA VAL A 205 12.37 10.67 18.68
C VAL A 205 12.22 11.05 20.16
N ILE A 206 13.04 10.49 21.05
CA ILE A 206 13.03 10.80 22.49
C ILE A 206 13.39 12.26 22.75
N VAL A 207 14.42 12.77 22.07
CA VAL A 207 14.83 14.19 22.19
C VAL A 207 13.98 15.13 21.33
N LYS A 208 12.97 14.60 20.63
CA LYS A 208 12.07 15.32 19.73
C LYS A 208 12.78 16.04 18.58
N ASP A 209 13.90 15.50 18.11
CA ASP A 209 14.60 16.00 16.94
C ASP A 209 14.04 15.32 15.68
N ALA A 210 13.08 16.02 15.06
CA ALA A 210 12.37 15.54 13.89
C ALA A 210 13.30 15.33 12.68
N ALA A 211 14.28 16.21 12.48
CA ALA A 211 15.21 16.12 11.36
C ALA A 211 16.22 14.99 11.55
N ALA A 212 16.71 14.80 12.78
CA ALA A 212 17.58 13.68 13.10
C ALA A 212 16.85 12.33 12.97
N ALA A 213 15.58 12.24 13.41
CA ALA A 213 14.78 11.03 13.29
C ALA A 213 14.54 10.65 11.81
N GLU A 214 14.23 11.64 10.97
CA GLU A 214 14.09 11.45 9.53
C GLU A 214 15.40 10.94 8.90
N THR A 215 16.51 11.60 9.22
CA THR A 215 17.83 11.27 8.66
C THR A 215 18.29 9.87 9.08
N ALA A 216 18.13 9.53 10.36
CA ALA A 216 18.47 8.21 10.89
C ALA A 216 17.65 7.11 10.22
N MET A 217 16.35 7.35 9.99
CA MET A 217 15.48 6.40 9.29
C MET A 217 15.86 6.24 7.81
N ARG A 218 16.19 7.33 7.11
CA ARG A 218 16.67 7.24 5.71
C ARG A 218 17.92 6.38 5.60
N ARG A 219 18.88 6.58 6.50
CA ARG A 219 20.10 5.77 6.56
C ARG A 219 19.77 4.29 6.79
N HIS A 220 18.91 3.99 7.76
CA HIS A 220 18.52 2.62 8.08
C HIS A 220 17.89 1.90 6.86
N ILE A 221 16.94 2.53 6.17
CA ILE A 221 16.30 1.92 4.99
C ILE A 221 17.28 1.80 3.82
N GLY A 222 18.18 2.77 3.63
CA GLY A 222 19.24 2.68 2.63
C GLY A 222 20.21 1.52 2.89
N GLN A 223 20.52 1.24 4.16
CA GLN A 223 21.36 0.09 4.53
C GLN A 223 20.66 -1.23 4.19
N VAL A 224 19.39 -1.38 4.61
CA VAL A 224 18.57 -2.55 4.28
C VAL A 224 18.46 -2.76 2.76
N TRP A 225 18.33 -1.67 2.00
CA TRP A 225 18.32 -1.73 0.54
C TRP A 225 19.62 -2.29 -0.02
N THR A 226 20.76 -1.77 0.42
CA THR A 226 22.08 -2.20 -0.05
C THR A 226 22.32 -3.69 0.24
N ASP A 227 21.92 -4.16 1.43
CA ASP A 227 22.10 -5.55 1.85
C ASP A 227 21.16 -6.50 1.07
N THR A 228 19.94 -6.04 0.76
CA THR A 228 18.99 -6.81 -0.04
C THR A 228 19.42 -6.87 -1.51
N SER A 229 19.89 -5.76 -2.09
CA SER A 229 20.31 -5.70 -3.50
C SER A 229 21.64 -6.39 -3.78
N SER A 230 22.56 -6.45 -2.80
CA SER A 230 23.85 -7.16 -2.96
C SER A 230 23.72 -8.68 -2.90
N THR A 231 22.59 -9.20 -2.41
CA THR A 231 22.28 -10.63 -2.38
C THR A 231 21.68 -11.13 -3.70
N THR A 232 21.15 -10.23 -4.53
CA THR A 232 20.71 -10.48 -5.91
C THR A 232 21.82 -10.07 -6.90
N ASP A 233 22.48 -11.03 -7.54
CA ASP A 233 23.49 -10.77 -8.59
C ASP A 233 22.85 -10.02 -9.79
N LEU A 234 22.90 -8.69 -9.73
CA LEU A 234 22.69 -7.77 -10.84
C LEU A 234 23.87 -6.79 -10.83
N GLY A 235 24.59 -6.75 -11.96
CA GLY A 235 25.92 -6.14 -12.11
C GLY A 235 26.06 -4.66 -11.74
N PRO A 236 27.28 -4.11 -11.81
CA PRO A 236 27.66 -2.87 -11.15
C PRO A 236 26.98 -1.65 -11.82
N GLY A 237 25.95 -1.13 -11.15
CA GLY A 237 25.29 0.14 -11.47
C GLY A 237 25.42 1.11 -10.30
N ASP A 238 26.18 2.18 -10.55
CA ASP A 238 26.27 3.48 -9.85
C ASP A 238 26.03 3.50 -8.31
N GLN A 239 27.11 3.28 -7.56
CA GLN A 239 27.18 3.44 -6.11
C GLN A 239 27.50 4.89 -5.71
N THR A 240 26.63 5.87 -5.99
CA THR A 240 26.68 7.17 -5.27
C THR A 240 25.36 7.92 -5.36
N GLY A 241 24.48 7.72 -4.37
CA GLY A 241 23.30 8.57 -4.16
C GLY A 241 22.08 7.75 -3.80
N VAL A 242 21.65 7.82 -2.54
CA VAL A 242 20.31 7.38 -2.16
C VAL A 242 19.33 8.34 -2.84
N THR A 243 18.85 7.99 -4.02
CA THR A 243 17.81 8.72 -4.74
C THR A 243 16.50 8.57 -3.98
N VAL A 244 16.00 9.68 -3.45
CA VAL A 244 14.64 9.77 -2.89
C VAL A 244 13.66 9.41 -4.01
N PRO A 245 12.78 8.41 -3.87
CA PRO A 245 11.85 8.08 -4.94
C PRO A 245 10.86 9.24 -5.13
N SER A 246 10.53 9.50 -6.39
CA SER A 246 9.65 10.59 -6.80
C SER A 246 8.20 10.33 -6.37
N LEU A 247 7.39 11.40 -6.28
CA LEU A 247 5.94 11.31 -6.01
C LEU A 247 5.23 10.27 -6.91
N SER A 248 5.67 10.14 -8.16
CA SER A 248 5.15 9.18 -9.13
C SER A 248 5.37 7.72 -8.76
N ALA A 249 6.45 7.39 -8.03
CA ALA A 249 6.67 6.04 -7.51
C ALA A 249 5.64 5.69 -6.43
N LEU A 250 5.39 6.62 -5.50
CA LEU A 250 4.37 6.45 -4.48
C LEU A 250 2.97 6.28 -5.09
N GLU A 251 2.63 7.11 -6.08
CA GLU A 251 1.35 7.05 -6.78
C GLU A 251 1.17 5.69 -7.50
N SER A 252 2.18 5.23 -8.23
CA SER A 252 2.17 3.91 -8.88
C SER A 252 1.87 2.78 -7.88
N VAL A 253 2.57 2.75 -6.76
CA VAL A 253 2.37 1.70 -5.75
C VAL A 253 0.99 1.78 -5.11
N LEU A 254 0.46 2.98 -4.84
CA LEU A 254 -0.87 3.14 -4.26
C LEU A 254 -1.99 2.68 -5.21
N PHE A 255 -1.83 2.87 -6.52
CA PHE A 255 -2.79 2.43 -7.52
C PHE A 255 -2.63 0.96 -7.93
N ARG A 256 -1.46 0.36 -7.69
CA ARG A 256 -1.15 -1.03 -8.06
C ARG A 256 -2.25 -2.04 -7.72
N PRO A 257 -2.86 -2.02 -6.52
CA PRO A 257 -3.86 -3.03 -6.21
C PRO A 257 -5.19 -2.80 -6.95
N VAL A 258 -5.50 -1.56 -7.36
CA VAL A 258 -6.64 -1.28 -8.27
C VAL A 258 -6.38 -1.98 -9.60
N LEU A 259 -5.16 -1.84 -10.12
CA LEU A 259 -4.79 -2.44 -11.40
C LEU A 259 -4.89 -3.96 -11.33
N LEU A 260 -4.39 -4.59 -10.25
CA LEU A 260 -4.49 -6.03 -10.05
C LEU A 260 -5.95 -6.51 -9.95
N GLU A 261 -6.79 -5.81 -9.18
CA GLU A 261 -8.22 -6.13 -9.06
C GLU A 261 -8.92 -6.05 -10.41
N LEU A 262 -8.72 -4.95 -11.15
CA LEU A 262 -9.32 -4.74 -12.46
C LEU A 262 -8.85 -5.80 -13.45
N ALA A 263 -7.55 -6.10 -13.45
CA ALA A 263 -6.99 -7.09 -14.36
C ALA A 263 -7.59 -8.48 -14.13
N ASP A 264 -7.65 -8.93 -12.87
CA ASP A 264 -8.25 -10.22 -12.53
C ASP A 264 -9.77 -10.25 -12.78
N ARG A 265 -10.46 -9.15 -12.45
CA ARG A 265 -11.92 -9.06 -12.62
C ARG A 265 -12.33 -9.15 -14.09
N PHE A 266 -11.57 -8.52 -14.97
CA PHE A 266 -11.94 -8.38 -16.37
C PHE A 266 -11.17 -9.31 -17.32
N GLY A 267 -10.10 -9.95 -16.84
CA GLY A 267 -9.25 -10.81 -17.68
C GLY A 267 -8.46 -10.03 -18.74
N GLU A 268 -8.30 -8.72 -18.56
CA GLU A 268 -7.58 -7.82 -19.47
C GLU A 268 -6.45 -7.11 -18.72
N THR A 269 -5.46 -6.58 -19.43
CA THR A 269 -4.36 -5.88 -18.75
C THR A 269 -4.84 -4.50 -18.31
N ALA A 270 -4.75 -4.21 -17.01
CA ALA A 270 -4.98 -2.88 -16.47
C ALA A 270 -3.72 -2.03 -16.54
N PHE A 271 -3.87 -0.72 -16.73
CA PHE A 271 -2.75 0.22 -16.76
C PHE A 271 -3.09 1.52 -16.03
N LEU A 272 -2.04 2.22 -15.61
CA LEU A 272 -2.08 3.54 -15.01
C LEU A 272 -1.17 4.48 -15.82
N ALA A 273 -1.71 5.64 -16.17
CA ALA A 273 -0.96 6.69 -16.84
C ALA A 273 -1.02 8.01 -16.07
N THR A 274 -0.01 8.86 -16.28
CA THR A 274 0.05 10.23 -15.72
C THR A 274 0.53 11.23 -16.77
N LEU A 275 0.26 12.50 -16.53
CA LEU A 275 0.92 13.60 -17.24
C LEU A 275 2.26 13.94 -16.57
N LYS A 276 3.36 13.87 -17.33
CA LYS A 276 4.69 14.32 -16.95
C LYS A 276 5.17 15.39 -17.93
N GLY A 277 5.32 16.63 -17.46
CA GLY A 277 5.57 17.77 -18.34
C GLY A 277 4.47 17.92 -19.39
N HIS A 278 4.82 17.78 -20.67
CA HIS A 278 3.87 17.84 -21.80
C HIS A 278 3.61 16.46 -22.45
N GLU A 279 3.95 15.38 -21.77
CA GLU A 279 3.77 14.01 -22.26
C GLU A 279 2.90 13.19 -21.31
N VAL A 280 2.05 12.32 -21.85
CA VAL A 280 1.34 11.32 -21.06
C VAL A 280 2.12 10.02 -21.13
N GLU A 281 2.42 9.42 -19.99
CA GLU A 281 3.18 8.18 -19.89
C GLU A 281 2.37 7.11 -19.15
N ILE A 282 2.42 5.86 -19.63
CA ILE A 282 2.00 4.70 -18.83
C ILE A 282 3.11 4.43 -17.82
N MET A 283 2.80 4.62 -16.54
CA MET A 283 3.74 4.39 -15.45
C MET A 283 3.69 2.96 -14.91
N ASP A 284 2.53 2.31 -15.03
CA ASP A 284 2.35 0.96 -14.51
C ASP A 284 1.30 0.16 -15.29
N ALA A 285 1.44 -1.16 -15.25
CA ALA A 285 0.49 -2.11 -15.80
C ALA A 285 0.44 -3.41 -14.99
N ALA A 286 -0.77 -3.96 -14.85
CA ALA A 286 -1.03 -5.23 -14.20
C ALA A 286 -1.75 -6.17 -15.15
N MET A 287 -1.20 -7.38 -15.33
CA MET A 287 -1.83 -8.44 -16.11
C MET A 287 -2.74 -9.30 -15.23
N PRO A 288 -3.78 -9.94 -15.81
CA PRO A 288 -4.60 -10.91 -15.10
C PRO A 288 -3.73 -12.06 -14.61
N ARG A 289 -3.89 -12.43 -13.33
CA ARG A 289 -3.14 -13.50 -12.66
C ARG A 289 -3.82 -14.85 -12.80
N THR A 290 -5.12 -14.86 -13.09
CA THR A 290 -5.92 -16.07 -13.24
C THR A 290 -6.52 -16.14 -14.64
N GLY A 291 -6.46 -17.34 -15.24
CA GLY A 291 -6.96 -17.60 -16.58
C GLY A 291 -5.86 -17.99 -17.57
N MET A 292 -6.23 -18.83 -18.54
CA MET A 292 -5.33 -19.34 -19.59
C MET A 292 -5.35 -18.42 -20.84
N GLN A 293 -5.74 -17.16 -20.64
CA GLN A 293 -6.10 -16.24 -21.71
C GLN A 293 -4.92 -15.32 -22.06
N THR A 294 -4.71 -15.07 -23.34
CA THR A 294 -3.65 -14.17 -23.81
C THR A 294 -4.02 -12.71 -23.51
N SER A 295 -3.16 -12.06 -22.71
CA SER A 295 -3.23 -10.65 -22.36
C SER A 295 -2.34 -9.81 -23.28
N ILE A 296 -2.67 -8.53 -23.44
CA ILE A 296 -1.88 -7.57 -24.22
C ILE A 296 -1.10 -6.70 -23.25
N TYR A 297 0.23 -6.63 -23.42
CA TYR A 297 1.05 -5.71 -22.63
C TYR A 297 1.16 -4.36 -23.35
N PRO A 298 0.73 -3.24 -22.75
CA PRO A 298 0.79 -1.94 -23.40
C PRO A 298 2.21 -1.33 -23.43
N GLY A 299 3.19 -1.93 -22.75
CA GLY A 299 4.47 -1.29 -22.46
C GLY A 299 4.33 -0.14 -21.45
N LEU A 300 5.45 0.38 -20.96
CA LEU A 300 5.51 1.61 -20.15
C LEU A 300 5.98 2.79 -21.02
N GLY A 301 5.98 4.00 -20.45
CA GLY A 301 6.51 5.20 -21.07
C GLY A 301 5.51 5.99 -21.94
N PRO A 302 6.00 6.92 -22.78
CA PRO A 302 5.18 7.97 -23.40
C PRO A 302 4.18 7.44 -24.41
N ARG A 303 3.00 8.06 -24.45
CA ARG A 303 1.89 7.67 -25.30
C ARG A 303 1.41 8.84 -26.16
N PRO A 304 1.32 8.63 -27.49
CA PRO A 304 0.77 9.65 -28.39
C PRO A 304 -0.70 9.88 -28.08
N VAL A 305 -1.09 11.16 -28.06
CA VAL A 305 -2.42 11.59 -27.60
C VAL A 305 -3.51 11.12 -28.55
N ASP A 306 -3.27 11.20 -29.85
CA ASP A 306 -4.23 10.82 -30.89
C ASP A 306 -4.54 9.31 -30.90
N ARG A 307 -3.53 8.47 -30.63
CA ARG A 307 -3.69 7.00 -30.73
C ARG A 307 -4.03 6.31 -29.43
N CYS A 308 -3.79 6.90 -28.26
CA CYS A 308 -3.90 6.20 -26.99
C CYS A 308 -5.07 6.68 -26.13
N ALA A 309 -5.92 5.75 -25.66
CA ALA A 309 -7.01 6.06 -24.73
C ALA A 309 -6.50 6.72 -23.45
N ALA A 310 -5.36 6.25 -22.91
CA ALA A 310 -4.78 6.78 -21.67
C ALA A 310 -4.47 8.27 -21.76
N ALA A 311 -3.91 8.70 -22.89
CA ALA A 311 -3.54 10.08 -23.15
C ALA A 311 -4.77 10.97 -23.38
N LYS A 312 -5.73 10.52 -24.19
CA LYS A 312 -7.00 11.25 -24.41
C LYS A 312 -7.76 11.48 -23.11
N ALA A 313 -7.85 10.45 -22.26
CA ALA A 313 -8.54 10.54 -20.98
C ALA A 313 -7.95 11.62 -20.05
N ILE A 314 -6.63 11.88 -20.11
CA ILE A 314 -6.00 12.94 -19.31
C ILE A 314 -6.13 14.29 -20.01
N VAL A 315 -5.70 14.36 -21.27
CA VAL A 315 -5.56 15.62 -22.03
C VAL A 315 -6.90 16.34 -22.20
N ALA A 316 -8.00 15.60 -22.33
CA ALA A 316 -9.35 16.15 -22.42
C ALA A 316 -9.70 17.08 -21.25
N PHE A 317 -9.14 16.84 -20.05
CA PHE A 317 -9.46 17.56 -18.83
C PHE A 317 -8.39 18.59 -18.42
N LEU A 318 -7.34 18.79 -19.22
CA LEU A 318 -6.33 19.80 -18.95
C LEU A 318 -6.85 21.22 -19.20
N PRO A 319 -6.26 22.24 -18.54
CA PRO A 319 -6.51 23.64 -18.90
C PRO A 319 -6.21 23.89 -20.39
N PRO A 320 -6.92 24.82 -21.06
CA PRO A 320 -6.81 25.03 -22.51
C PRO A 320 -5.37 25.20 -23.01
N ASP A 321 -4.53 25.97 -22.29
CA ASP A 321 -3.16 26.24 -22.71
C ASP A 321 -2.27 25.00 -22.68
N LEU A 322 -2.40 24.19 -21.62
CA LEU A 322 -1.70 22.91 -21.45
C LEU A 322 -2.21 21.86 -22.45
N ARG A 323 -3.53 21.77 -22.64
CA ARG A 323 -4.14 20.90 -23.66
C ARG A 323 -3.58 21.21 -25.04
N HIS A 324 -3.56 22.49 -25.45
CA HIS A 324 -3.01 22.90 -26.73
C HIS A 324 -1.50 22.63 -26.83
N ALA A 325 -0.74 22.78 -25.74
CA ALA A 325 0.69 22.47 -25.73
C ALA A 325 0.95 20.97 -25.98
N VAL A 326 0.20 20.10 -25.31
CA VAL A 326 0.30 18.64 -25.43
C VAL A 326 -0.18 18.13 -26.81
N VAL A 327 -1.26 18.71 -27.36
CA VAL A 327 -1.72 18.40 -28.71
C VAL A 327 -0.71 18.83 -29.77
N ARG A 328 -0.03 19.97 -29.58
CA ARG A 328 1.03 20.45 -30.49
C ARG A 328 2.31 19.63 -30.42
N SER A 329 2.67 19.11 -29.24
CA SER A 329 3.86 18.27 -29.06
C SER A 329 3.68 16.86 -29.58
N THR A 330 2.46 16.45 -29.95
CA THR A 330 2.21 15.15 -30.59
C THR A 330 2.97 15.09 -31.92
N THR A 331 3.95 14.19 -32.00
CA THR A 331 4.96 14.09 -33.06
C THR A 331 4.49 13.37 -34.32
N ASP A 332 3.23 12.94 -34.37
CA ASP A 332 2.68 12.19 -35.48
C ASP A 332 2.27 13.14 -36.63
N GLU A 333 2.92 12.99 -37.79
CA GLU A 333 2.67 13.81 -38.97
C GLU A 333 1.27 13.57 -39.57
N ASP A 334 0.68 12.39 -39.33
CA ASP A 334 -0.64 12.00 -39.84
C ASP A 334 -1.80 12.42 -38.92
N CYS A 335 -1.51 13.10 -37.79
CA CYS A 335 -2.53 13.50 -36.82
C CYS A 335 -3.42 14.65 -37.34
N ASP A 336 -4.70 14.36 -37.58
CA ASP A 336 -5.74 15.38 -37.75
C ASP A 336 -6.07 16.02 -36.40
N ARG A 337 -5.37 17.12 -36.10
CA ARG A 337 -5.53 17.86 -34.85
C ARG A 337 -6.96 18.38 -34.64
N ALA A 338 -7.69 18.72 -35.70
CA ALA A 338 -9.07 19.21 -35.56
C ALA A 338 -10.02 18.07 -35.21
N ALA A 339 -9.79 16.86 -35.75
CA ALA A 339 -10.51 15.66 -35.33
C ALA A 339 -10.16 15.27 -33.88
N LEU A 340 -8.88 15.32 -33.50
CA LEU A 340 -8.45 15.05 -32.14
C LEU A 340 -9.11 16.00 -31.14
N GLU A 341 -9.16 17.30 -31.42
CA GLU A 341 -9.80 18.26 -30.51
C GLU A 341 -11.30 17.96 -30.32
N ARG A 342 -12.01 17.54 -31.38
CA ARG A 342 -13.41 17.08 -31.26
C ARG A 342 -13.52 15.82 -30.40
N GLU A 343 -12.64 14.85 -30.62
CA GLU A 343 -12.61 13.61 -29.83
C GLU A 343 -12.34 13.91 -28.35
N LEU A 344 -11.43 14.83 -28.04
CA LEU A 344 -11.16 15.24 -26.67
C LEU A 344 -12.37 15.92 -26.01
N ASP A 345 -13.19 16.65 -26.77
CA ASP A 345 -14.44 17.22 -26.25
C ASP A 345 -15.48 16.13 -25.97
N GLU A 346 -15.62 15.13 -26.84
CA GLU A 346 -16.46 13.95 -26.60
C GLU A 346 -16.01 13.20 -25.33
N VAL A 347 -14.71 13.02 -25.13
CA VAL A 347 -14.14 12.40 -23.92
C VAL A 347 -14.49 13.18 -22.65
N ARG A 348 -14.58 14.52 -22.70
CA ARG A 348 -15.02 15.33 -21.54
C ARG A 348 -16.48 15.06 -21.19
N GLU A 349 -17.33 14.90 -22.20
CA GLU A 349 -18.76 14.63 -22.02
C GLU A 349 -19.00 13.20 -21.52
N GLU A 350 -18.35 12.21 -22.15
CA GLU A 350 -18.52 10.79 -21.84
C GLU A 350 -17.76 10.34 -20.59
N ARG A 351 -16.72 11.08 -20.19
CA ARG A 351 -15.80 10.76 -19.08
C ARG A 351 -15.05 9.44 -19.22
N PHE A 352 -14.79 9.02 -20.44
CA PHE A 352 -13.80 7.99 -20.74
C PHE A 352 -13.30 8.18 -22.18
N ALA A 353 -12.14 7.61 -22.47
CA ALA A 353 -11.59 7.58 -23.81
C ALA A 353 -11.42 6.14 -24.30
N ARG A 354 -11.43 5.98 -25.63
CA ARG A 354 -11.23 4.69 -26.30
C ARG A 354 -10.14 4.81 -27.36
N ALA A 355 -9.52 3.67 -27.65
CA ALA A 355 -8.59 3.51 -28.74
C ALA A 355 -8.85 2.13 -29.36
N ASP A 356 -9.33 2.14 -30.60
CA ASP A 356 -9.76 0.97 -31.36
C ASP A 356 -8.79 0.74 -32.52
N GLU A 357 -7.95 -0.29 -32.40
CA GLU A 357 -6.94 -0.69 -33.38
C GLU A 357 -5.92 0.39 -33.78
N THR A 358 -5.83 1.48 -33.01
CA THR A 358 -4.96 2.63 -33.28
C THR A 358 -3.48 2.37 -33.00
N LEU A 359 -3.18 1.45 -32.08
CA LEU A 359 -1.80 1.04 -31.74
C LEU A 359 -1.41 -0.32 -32.36
N GLY A 360 -2.37 -1.04 -32.94
CA GLY A 360 -2.15 -2.34 -33.58
C GLY A 360 -3.45 -3.06 -33.91
N THR A 361 -3.44 -3.81 -35.00
CA THR A 361 -4.61 -4.59 -35.47
C THR A 361 -5.10 -5.55 -34.39
N GLY A 362 -6.41 -5.59 -34.16
CA GLY A 362 -7.07 -6.42 -33.16
C GLY A 362 -6.98 -5.92 -31.71
N THR A 363 -6.33 -4.77 -31.46
CA THR A 363 -6.22 -4.21 -30.11
C THR A 363 -7.37 -3.26 -29.79
N TYR A 364 -7.80 -3.24 -28.52
CA TYR A 364 -8.78 -2.29 -28.01
C TYR A 364 -8.37 -1.84 -26.63
N SER A 365 -8.50 -0.54 -26.35
CA SER A 365 -8.25 0.00 -25.01
C SER A 365 -9.27 1.05 -24.63
N LEU A 366 -9.51 1.15 -23.33
CA LEU A 366 -10.40 2.11 -22.71
C LEU A 366 -9.73 2.69 -21.47
N ALA A 367 -9.87 3.99 -21.24
CA ALA A 367 -9.31 4.65 -20.06
C ALA A 367 -10.28 5.68 -19.48
N VAL A 368 -10.30 5.78 -18.15
CA VAL A 368 -11.13 6.71 -17.38
C VAL A 368 -10.20 7.75 -16.73
N PRO A 369 -10.54 9.06 -16.78
CA PRO A 369 -9.82 10.10 -16.08
C PRO A 369 -9.91 9.94 -14.57
N VAL A 370 -8.81 10.24 -13.87
CA VAL A 370 -8.71 10.18 -12.42
C VAL A 370 -8.19 11.52 -11.92
N GLY A 371 -9.03 12.20 -11.14
CA GLY A 371 -8.69 13.46 -10.49
C GLY A 371 -8.46 13.28 -8.99
N LEU A 372 -7.49 14.04 -8.46
CA LEU A 372 -7.17 14.10 -7.02
C LEU A 372 -7.37 15.53 -6.51
N ASN A 373 -7.60 15.71 -5.21
CA ASN A 373 -7.63 17.01 -4.52
C ASN A 373 -8.49 18.11 -5.19
N GLY A 374 -9.78 17.83 -5.39
CA GLY A 374 -10.74 18.85 -5.89
C GLY A 374 -11.01 18.84 -7.39
N GLY A 375 -10.60 17.78 -8.09
CA GLY A 375 -11.10 17.46 -9.43
C GLY A 375 -10.12 17.67 -10.58
N THR A 376 -8.88 18.07 -10.32
CA THR A 376 -7.85 18.17 -11.36
C THR A 376 -7.43 16.78 -11.81
N VAL A 377 -7.74 16.42 -13.05
CA VAL A 377 -7.34 15.15 -13.66
C VAL A 377 -5.83 15.14 -13.87
N ARG A 378 -5.16 14.18 -13.25
CA ARG A 378 -3.71 13.96 -13.41
C ARG A 378 -3.36 12.57 -13.89
N PHE A 379 -4.25 11.60 -13.65
CA PHE A 379 -4.05 10.22 -14.02
C PHE A 379 -5.17 9.74 -14.92
N SER A 380 -4.93 8.61 -15.58
CA SER A 380 -5.98 7.79 -16.14
C SER A 380 -5.71 6.33 -15.80
N ILE A 381 -6.78 5.58 -15.53
CA ILE A 381 -6.74 4.13 -15.35
C ILE A 381 -7.54 3.50 -16.49
N GLY A 382 -7.00 2.45 -17.09
CA GLY A 382 -7.64 1.80 -18.21
C GLY A 382 -7.35 0.31 -18.32
N LEU A 383 -8.01 -0.30 -19.30
CA LEU A 383 -7.86 -1.70 -19.68
C LEU A 383 -7.46 -1.78 -21.15
N ILE A 384 -6.59 -2.73 -21.48
CA ILE A 384 -6.21 -3.08 -22.84
C ILE A 384 -6.36 -4.58 -23.08
N GLY A 385 -6.93 -4.92 -24.22
CA GLY A 385 -7.29 -6.28 -24.58
C GLY A 385 -7.59 -6.42 -26.06
N THR A 386 -8.16 -7.56 -26.45
CA THR A 386 -8.52 -7.80 -27.85
C THR A 386 -9.88 -7.19 -28.17
N LYS A 387 -10.00 -6.59 -29.36
CA LYS A 387 -11.25 -6.00 -29.87
C LYS A 387 -12.43 -6.97 -29.84
N ALA A 388 -12.18 -8.23 -30.22
CA ALA A 388 -13.21 -9.26 -30.23
C ALA A 388 -13.83 -9.51 -28.83
N ARG A 389 -13.01 -9.48 -27.77
CA ARG A 389 -13.48 -9.70 -26.40
C ARG A 389 -14.09 -8.45 -25.81
N MET A 390 -13.32 -7.35 -25.81
CA MET A 390 -13.75 -6.12 -25.17
C MET A 390 -14.97 -5.52 -25.87
N GLY A 391 -15.02 -5.61 -27.21
CA GLY A 391 -16.17 -5.15 -27.99
C GLY A 391 -17.46 -5.93 -27.70
N ALA A 392 -17.38 -7.22 -27.32
CA ALA A 392 -18.55 -8.05 -27.02
C ALA A 392 -19.18 -7.74 -25.66
N VAL A 393 -18.39 -7.29 -24.69
CA VAL A 393 -18.85 -6.96 -23.33
C VAL A 393 -19.46 -5.55 -23.26
N GLY A 394 -18.97 -4.64 -24.11
CA GLY A 394 -19.46 -3.26 -24.21
C GLY A 394 -18.82 -2.31 -23.20
N ASN A 395 -18.55 -1.09 -23.65
CA ASN A 395 -17.74 -0.11 -22.92
C ASN A 395 -18.27 0.22 -21.52
N ILE A 396 -19.59 0.31 -21.35
CA ILE A 396 -20.22 0.73 -20.10
C ILE A 396 -19.89 -0.19 -18.92
N VAL A 397 -19.69 -1.49 -19.19
CA VAL A 397 -19.35 -2.46 -18.14
C VAL A 397 -17.94 -2.21 -17.60
N TYR A 398 -16.98 -1.99 -18.51
CA TYR A 398 -15.60 -1.67 -18.14
C TYR A 398 -15.50 -0.31 -17.47
N VAL A 399 -16.12 0.72 -18.04
CA VAL A 399 -16.13 2.08 -17.46
C VAL A 399 -16.67 2.05 -16.04
N ASN A 400 -17.85 1.47 -15.82
CA ASN A 400 -18.45 1.40 -14.48
C ASN A 400 -17.58 0.63 -13.48
N GLY A 401 -16.96 -0.46 -13.91
CA GLY A 401 -16.07 -1.24 -13.05
C GLY A 401 -14.81 -0.48 -12.66
N ILE A 402 -14.19 0.20 -13.63
CA ILE A 402 -13.02 1.06 -13.44
C ILE A 402 -13.39 2.22 -12.49
N THR A 403 -14.48 2.94 -12.76
CA THR A 403 -14.94 4.05 -11.92
C THR A 403 -15.22 3.64 -10.48
N GLN A 404 -15.90 2.51 -10.24
CA GLN A 404 -16.14 2.01 -8.87
C GLN A 404 -14.84 1.71 -8.13
N ALA A 405 -13.86 1.08 -8.79
CA ALA A 405 -12.58 0.74 -8.18
C ALA A 405 -11.75 1.99 -7.86
N ILE A 406 -11.84 3.01 -8.74
CA ILE A 406 -11.21 4.32 -8.56
C ILE A 406 -11.85 5.07 -7.38
N GLU A 407 -13.17 5.19 -7.32
CA GLU A 407 -13.88 5.94 -6.26
C GLU A 407 -13.58 5.38 -4.87
N ALA A 408 -13.48 4.05 -4.74
CA ALA A 408 -13.06 3.41 -3.50
C ALA A 408 -11.62 3.79 -3.11
N THR A 409 -10.77 4.19 -4.06
CA THR A 409 -9.34 4.42 -3.89
C THR A 409 -9.00 5.91 -3.71
N ILE A 410 -9.59 6.81 -4.49
CA ILE A 410 -9.33 8.27 -4.47
C ILE A 410 -9.50 8.85 -3.07
N GLY A 411 -10.61 8.53 -2.38
CA GLY A 411 -10.87 9.09 -1.04
C GLY A 411 -9.77 8.77 -0.03
N ARG A 412 -9.09 7.62 -0.19
CA ARG A 412 -7.97 7.20 0.66
C ARG A 412 -6.65 7.81 0.19
N LEU A 413 -6.48 8.00 -1.11
CA LEU A 413 -5.30 8.59 -1.72
C LEU A 413 -5.16 10.08 -1.39
N ASP A 414 -6.26 10.83 -1.44
CA ASP A 414 -6.29 12.26 -1.10
C ASP A 414 -5.88 12.50 0.36
N ASP A 415 -6.32 11.64 1.28
CA ASP A 415 -5.92 11.71 2.69
C ASP A 415 -4.42 11.43 2.88
N VAL A 416 -3.87 10.41 2.18
CA VAL A 416 -2.46 10.02 2.26
C VAL A 416 -1.57 11.10 1.65
N LEU A 417 -1.89 11.58 0.44
CA LEU A 417 -1.15 12.64 -0.22
C LEU A 417 -1.22 13.94 0.57
N THR A 418 -2.38 14.29 1.15
CA THR A 418 -2.51 15.45 2.03
C THR A 418 -1.61 15.33 3.26
N ALA A 419 -1.56 14.16 3.89
CA ALA A 419 -0.72 13.92 5.07
C ALA A 419 0.78 13.94 4.75
N LEU A 420 1.18 13.49 3.55
CA LEU A 420 2.58 13.41 3.14
C LEU A 420 3.07 14.66 2.41
N LYS A 421 2.17 15.52 1.91
CA LYS A 421 2.49 16.73 1.14
C LYS A 421 3.60 17.62 1.74
N PRO A 422 3.69 17.82 3.07
CA PRO A 422 4.77 18.62 3.67
C PRO A 422 6.16 17.96 3.64
N TYR A 423 6.22 16.65 3.39
CA TYR A 423 7.39 15.78 3.56
C TYR A 423 7.87 15.13 2.25
N LEU A 424 7.08 15.24 1.19
CA LEU A 424 7.46 14.85 -0.15
C LEU A 424 8.30 15.98 -0.77
N VAL A 425 9.48 15.65 -1.30
CA VAL A 425 10.24 16.60 -2.13
C VAL A 425 9.35 16.88 -3.33
N ALA A 426 9.00 18.15 -3.56
CA ALA A 426 8.39 18.55 -4.82
C ALA A 426 9.36 18.13 -5.92
N SER A 427 9.00 17.13 -6.74
CA SER A 427 9.72 16.96 -7.99
C SER A 427 9.63 18.30 -8.71
N GLU A 428 10.74 18.75 -9.29
CA GLU A 428 10.85 20.04 -10.01
C GLU A 428 9.74 20.20 -11.09
N ASP A 429 9.07 19.11 -11.45
CA ASP A 429 7.94 19.03 -12.39
C ASP A 429 6.60 19.56 -11.86
N THR A 430 6.37 19.69 -10.54
CA THR A 430 5.06 20.09 -10.01
C THR A 430 4.93 21.56 -9.63
N ALA A 431 6.03 22.25 -9.34
CA ALA A 431 6.02 23.68 -9.04
C ALA A 431 5.97 24.53 -10.33
N SER A 432 6.64 24.09 -11.39
CA SER A 432 6.78 24.87 -12.64
C SER A 432 5.49 24.93 -13.47
N ALA A 433 4.62 23.91 -13.40
CA ALA A 433 3.37 23.89 -14.16
C ALA A 433 2.24 24.77 -13.57
N LEU A 434 2.36 25.18 -12.30
CA LEU A 434 1.36 26.02 -11.62
C LEU A 434 1.83 27.46 -11.39
N GLN A 435 3.10 27.78 -11.64
CA GLN A 435 3.67 29.12 -11.43
C GLN A 435 3.95 29.92 -12.71
N ALA A 436 3.75 29.34 -13.90
CA ALA A 436 3.74 30.09 -15.14
C ALA A 436 2.28 30.48 -15.50
N SER A 437 1.70 31.39 -14.69
CA SER A 437 0.47 32.12 -15.04
C SER A 437 0.80 33.40 -15.79
#